data_AF-A0A969NTA4-F1
#
_entry.id   AF-A0A969NTA4-F1
#
_cell.length_a   1.000
_cell.length_b   1.000
_cell.length_c   1.000
_cell.angle_alpha   90.00
_cell.angle_beta   90.00
_cell.angle_gamma   90.00
#
_symmetry.space_group_name_H-M   'P 1'
#
loop_
_entity.id
_entity.type
_entity.pdbx_description
1 polymer ?
#
loop_
_entity_poly.entity_id
_entity_poly.type
_entity_poly.pdbx_seq_one_letter_code
_entity_poly.pdbx_strand_id
1 'polypeptide(L)'
;MIDFTGAYFANLSLLEQQNLIYYLNSNWQLKCHRLDVAVDDYSRKLFPVGQMIAAFLKGDNFGFQVIDDSYLDIIDNLLVGTLGIGSRRSQLFIRIYTKHLKFVRWEAELKQREAQKLFDTLSDLTNTTSSSKLHLKDAQIALAHAAFSYIDFRDKSDSISPKNATKARTNQLFFWRSFKQMLFSSLENQTTSNLEVKRLSENA
;
A
#
# COMPACT_ATOMS: atom_id res chain seq x y z
N MET A 1 19.24 5.48 -17.81
CA MET A 1 18.50 5.33 -16.54
C MET A 1 17.51 6.47 -16.48
N ILE A 2 16.23 6.17 -16.30
CA ILE A 2 15.16 7.18 -16.22
C ILE A 2 14.64 7.15 -14.80
N ASP A 3 14.43 8.34 -14.22
CA ASP A 3 13.89 8.49 -12.88
C ASP A 3 12.73 9.49 -12.92
N PHE A 4 11.59 9.08 -12.38
CA PHE A 4 10.39 9.89 -12.27
C PHE A 4 10.07 10.06 -10.79
N THR A 5 10.10 11.30 -10.32
CA THR A 5 9.87 11.60 -8.90
C THR A 5 8.40 11.42 -8.52
N GLY A 6 8.13 11.25 -7.22
CA GLY A 6 6.75 11.25 -6.73
C GLY A 6 5.97 12.54 -7.08
N ALA A 7 6.66 13.68 -7.20
CA ALA A 7 6.05 14.94 -7.61
C ALA A 7 5.58 14.91 -9.08
N TYR A 8 6.29 14.20 -9.95
CA TYR A 8 5.85 14.00 -11.33
C TYR A 8 4.56 13.15 -11.38
N PHE A 9 4.55 12.01 -10.69
CA PHE A 9 3.37 11.14 -10.63
C PHE A 9 2.17 11.79 -9.94
N ALA A 10 2.40 12.68 -8.95
CA ALA A 10 1.33 13.39 -8.26
C ALA A 10 0.51 14.32 -9.17
N ASN A 11 1.07 14.73 -10.32
CA ASN A 11 0.36 15.55 -11.32
C ASN A 11 -0.42 14.71 -12.35
N LEU A 12 -0.34 13.38 -12.28
CA LEU A 12 -1.00 12.47 -13.20
C LEU A 12 -2.18 11.78 -12.50
N SER A 13 -3.32 11.68 -13.18
CA SER A 13 -4.39 10.77 -12.79
C SER A 13 -3.91 9.32 -12.83
N LEU A 14 -4.54 8.42 -12.08
CA LEU A 14 -4.17 7.00 -12.08
C LEU A 14 -4.14 6.39 -13.50
N LEU A 15 -5.09 6.77 -14.34
CA LEU A 15 -5.13 6.33 -15.75
C LEU A 15 -3.89 6.79 -16.53
N GLU A 16 -3.48 8.04 -16.35
CA GLU A 16 -2.27 8.58 -17.00
C GLU A 16 -0.99 7.90 -16.46
N GLN A 17 -0.93 7.61 -15.16
CA GLN A 17 0.17 6.86 -14.56
C GLN A 17 0.27 5.45 -15.17
N GLN A 18 -0.85 4.76 -15.33
CA GLN A 18 -0.92 3.44 -15.98
C GLN A 18 -0.53 3.50 -17.45
N ASN A 19 -1.04 4.48 -18.20
CA ASN A 19 -0.70 4.67 -19.61
C ASN A 19 0.80 4.92 -19.80
N LEU A 20 1.42 5.69 -18.91
CA LEU A 20 2.87 5.89 -18.91
C LEU A 20 3.60 4.57 -18.66
N ILE A 21 3.21 3.81 -17.64
CA ILE A 21 3.82 2.51 -17.33
C ILE A 21 3.70 1.55 -18.53
N TYR A 22 2.51 1.45 -19.11
CA TYR A 22 2.25 0.63 -20.30
C TYR A 22 3.12 1.06 -21.48
N TYR A 23 3.22 2.37 -21.74
CA TYR A 23 4.04 2.89 -22.82
C TYR A 23 5.51 2.51 -22.64
N LEU A 24 6.05 2.71 -21.43
CA LEU A 24 7.44 2.40 -21.08
C LEU A 24 7.74 0.90 -21.14
N ASN A 25 6.78 0.05 -20.74
CA ASN A 25 6.92 -1.40 -20.79
C ASN A 25 6.84 -1.90 -22.25
N SER A 26 5.77 -1.56 -22.97
CA SER A 26 5.46 -2.14 -24.28
C SER A 26 6.37 -1.64 -25.40
N ASN A 27 6.75 -0.34 -25.37
CA ASN A 27 7.55 0.23 -26.46
C ASN A 27 9.05 0.11 -26.21
N TRP A 28 9.48 0.27 -24.95
CA TRP A 28 10.91 0.39 -24.61
C TRP A 28 11.42 -0.79 -23.79
N GLN A 29 10.54 -1.71 -23.35
CA GLN A 29 10.89 -2.91 -22.58
C GLN A 29 11.78 -2.59 -21.37
N LEU A 30 11.48 -1.47 -20.70
CA LEU A 30 12.28 -1.01 -19.58
C LEU A 30 12.17 -1.97 -18.39
N LYS A 31 13.32 -2.19 -17.73
CA LYS A 31 13.36 -2.87 -16.44
C LYS A 31 13.11 -1.86 -15.32
N CYS A 32 12.12 -2.15 -14.48
CA CYS A 32 11.77 -1.34 -13.32
C CYS A 32 12.61 -1.76 -12.10
N HIS A 33 13.55 -0.91 -11.70
CA HIS A 33 14.41 -1.17 -10.54
C HIS A 33 13.79 -0.72 -9.21
N ARG A 34 12.91 0.29 -9.25
CA ARG A 34 12.23 0.84 -8.07
C ARG A 34 10.87 1.39 -8.49
N LEU A 35 9.86 1.13 -7.66
CA LEU A 35 8.53 1.71 -7.78
C LEU A 35 7.97 1.94 -6.39
N ASP A 36 7.56 3.17 -6.11
CA ASP A 36 7.03 3.56 -4.80
C ASP A 36 5.50 3.71 -4.92
N VAL A 37 4.76 3.06 -4.02
CA VAL A 37 3.30 3.15 -3.94
C VAL A 37 2.91 3.95 -2.72
N ALA A 38 2.17 5.04 -2.91
CA ALA A 38 1.68 5.88 -1.82
C ALA A 38 0.17 5.76 -1.64
N VAL A 39 -0.29 5.74 -0.39
CA VAL A 39 -1.70 5.79 0.01
C VAL A 39 -1.88 6.88 1.05
N ASP A 40 -2.73 7.85 0.72
CA ASP A 40 -3.02 9.01 1.59
C ASP A 40 -4.33 8.79 2.34
N ASP A 41 -4.25 8.81 3.66
CA ASP A 41 -5.39 8.81 4.56
C ASP A 41 -5.71 10.23 5.04
N TYR A 42 -6.69 10.87 4.40
CA TYR A 42 -7.19 12.18 4.79
C TYR A 42 -8.03 12.16 6.08
N SER A 43 -8.54 10.99 6.49
CA SER A 43 -9.27 10.87 7.76
C SER A 43 -8.34 10.89 8.97
N ARG A 44 -7.06 10.56 8.75
CA ARG A 44 -6.01 10.37 9.77
C ARG A 44 -6.35 9.29 10.81
N LYS A 45 -7.26 8.37 10.47
CA LYS A 45 -7.77 7.30 11.36
C LYS A 45 -7.56 5.90 10.79
N LEU A 46 -7.16 5.79 9.51
CA LEU A 46 -7.03 4.52 8.81
C LEU A 46 -5.82 3.73 9.31
N PHE A 47 -4.66 4.38 9.44
CA PHE A 47 -3.41 3.68 9.75
C PHE A 47 -3.20 3.47 11.25
N PRO A 48 -3.17 2.22 11.74
CA PRO A 48 -3.14 1.91 13.17
C PRO A 48 -1.70 1.94 13.75
N VAL A 49 -0.97 3.05 13.58
CA VAL A 49 0.48 3.15 13.86
C VAL A 49 0.85 2.69 15.27
N GLY A 50 0.14 3.15 16.30
CA GLY A 50 0.42 2.75 17.68
C GLY A 50 0.23 1.25 17.93
N GLN A 51 -0.79 0.64 17.32
CA GLN A 51 -1.05 -0.80 17.45
C GLN A 51 0.00 -1.63 16.70
N MET A 52 0.51 -1.12 15.56
CA MET A 52 1.59 -1.75 14.82
C MET A 52 2.89 -1.80 15.63
N ILE A 53 3.27 -0.70 16.28
CA ILE A 53 4.44 -0.63 17.16
C ILE A 53 4.28 -1.60 18.34
N ALA A 54 3.12 -1.55 19.02
CA ALA A 54 2.85 -2.43 20.15
C ALA A 54 2.91 -3.92 19.78
N ALA A 55 2.38 -4.30 18.60
CA ALA A 55 2.44 -5.67 18.11
C ALA A 55 3.88 -6.09 17.75
N PHE A 56 4.67 -5.21 17.15
CA PHE A 56 6.08 -5.47 16.87
C PHE A 56 6.90 -5.69 18.15
N LEU A 57 6.70 -4.89 19.19
CA LEU A 57 7.37 -5.04 20.48
C LEU A 57 7.04 -6.38 21.17
N LYS A 58 5.85 -6.95 20.90
CA LYS A 58 5.46 -8.30 21.34
C LYS A 58 6.03 -9.42 20.47
N GLY A 59 6.67 -9.07 19.36
CA GLY A 59 7.17 -10.02 18.37
C GLY A 59 6.09 -10.58 17.46
N ASP A 60 4.90 -9.95 17.36
CA ASP A 60 3.78 -10.41 16.54
C ASP A 60 3.91 -10.03 15.05
N ASN A 61 5.10 -9.64 14.61
CA ASN A 61 5.41 -9.27 13.24
C ASN A 61 5.72 -10.47 12.35
N PHE A 62 5.27 -10.40 11.10
CA PHE A 62 5.60 -11.31 10.02
C PHE A 62 5.96 -10.53 8.75
N GLY A 63 7.02 -10.96 8.07
CA GLY A 63 7.47 -10.36 6.81
C GLY A 63 8.40 -9.16 6.94
N PHE A 64 8.72 -8.74 8.15
CA PHE A 64 9.71 -7.70 8.45
C PHE A 64 10.35 -7.95 9.82
N GLN A 65 11.53 -7.36 10.05
CA GLN A 65 12.31 -7.55 11.29
C GLN A 65 12.67 -6.23 11.99
N VAL A 66 12.43 -5.09 11.34
CA VAL A 66 12.86 -3.78 11.82
C VAL A 66 11.68 -2.83 11.78
N ILE A 67 11.49 -2.11 12.88
CA ILE A 67 10.75 -0.85 12.94
C ILE A 67 11.74 0.22 13.41
N ASP A 68 11.75 1.35 12.71
CA ASP A 68 12.48 2.55 13.09
C ASP A 68 11.45 3.65 13.41
N ASP A 69 11.24 3.87 14.70
CA ASP A 69 10.37 4.90 15.27
C ASP A 69 11.15 6.09 15.83
N SER A 70 12.46 6.19 15.55
CA SER A 70 13.33 7.26 16.07
C SER A 70 12.94 8.67 15.61
N TYR A 71 12.08 8.76 14.59
CA TYR A 71 11.53 10.01 14.06
C TYR A 71 10.05 10.19 14.40
N LEU A 72 9.51 9.48 15.39
CA LEU A 72 8.18 9.69 15.94
C LEU A 72 8.24 10.41 17.30
N ASP A 73 7.46 11.47 17.41
CA ASP A 73 7.19 12.17 18.66
C ASP A 73 5.73 11.96 19.08
N ILE A 74 5.44 12.16 20.37
CA ILE A 74 4.07 12.24 20.87
C ILE A 74 3.74 13.72 21.07
N ILE A 75 2.80 14.24 20.28
CA ILE A 75 2.31 15.62 20.37
C ILE A 75 0.79 15.56 20.49
N ASP A 76 0.23 16.17 21.54
CA ASP A 76 -1.20 16.17 21.84
C ASP A 76 -1.83 14.76 21.83
N ASN A 77 -1.12 13.79 22.44
CA ASN A 77 -1.48 12.36 22.46
C ASN A 77 -1.56 11.68 21.08
N LEU A 78 -0.94 12.27 20.05
CA LEU A 78 -0.85 11.71 18.71
C LEU A 78 0.61 11.40 18.34
N LEU A 79 0.82 10.31 17.62
CA LEU A 79 2.12 9.97 17.04
C LEU A 79 2.38 10.86 15.82
N VAL A 80 3.32 11.79 15.93
CA VAL A 80 3.67 12.77 14.89
C VAL A 80 5.10 12.56 14.44
N GLY A 81 5.30 12.29 13.14
CA GLY A 81 6.63 12.06 12.60
C GLY A 81 6.64 11.07 11.44
N THR A 82 7.68 10.23 11.38
CA THR A 82 7.83 9.17 10.39
C THR A 82 8.14 7.83 11.05
N LEU A 83 7.35 6.81 10.74
CA LEU A 83 7.66 5.41 11.06
C LEU A 83 8.31 4.73 9.86
N GLY A 84 9.47 4.11 10.04
CA GLY A 84 10.08 3.20 9.06
C GLY A 84 9.80 1.73 9.41
N ILE A 85 9.49 0.90 8.42
CA ILE A 85 9.33 -0.55 8.59
C ILE A 85 10.16 -1.28 7.52
N GLY A 86 11.01 -2.20 7.97
CA GLY A 86 12.00 -2.85 7.12
C GLY A 86 13.28 -2.02 6.96
N SER A 87 14.10 -2.37 5.97
CA SER A 87 15.38 -1.71 5.72
C SER A 87 15.36 -0.93 4.41
N ARG A 88 16.01 0.23 4.36
CA ARG A 88 16.25 0.94 3.09
C ARG A 88 17.02 0.12 2.07
N ARG A 89 17.71 -0.96 2.48
CA ARG A 89 18.45 -1.84 1.57
C ARG A 89 17.65 -3.08 1.15
N SER A 90 16.50 -3.37 1.78
CA SER A 90 15.66 -4.51 1.40
C SER A 90 14.85 -4.23 0.14
N GLN A 91 14.29 -5.30 -0.44
CA GLN A 91 13.41 -5.23 -1.61
C GLN A 91 12.10 -4.48 -1.34
N LEU A 92 11.71 -4.37 -0.07
CA LEU A 92 10.61 -3.56 0.39
C LEU A 92 11.06 -2.70 1.56
N PHE A 93 10.67 -1.44 1.55
CA PHE A 93 10.79 -0.53 2.68
C PHE A 93 9.50 0.30 2.80
N ILE A 94 8.91 0.34 3.99
CA ILE A 94 7.66 1.07 4.22
C ILE A 94 7.94 2.29 5.09
N ARG A 95 7.30 3.40 4.74
CA ARG A 95 7.31 4.65 5.51
C ARG A 95 5.87 5.08 5.80
N ILE A 96 5.61 5.47 7.04
CA ILE A 96 4.33 6.08 7.43
C ILE A 96 4.60 7.49 7.94
N TYR A 97 4.18 8.49 7.17
CA TYR A 97 4.36 9.90 7.50
C TYR A 97 3.09 10.43 8.16
N THR A 98 3.15 10.73 9.46
CA THR A 98 2.02 11.30 10.22
C THR A 98 2.12 12.81 10.42
N LYS A 99 3.30 13.39 10.15
CA LYS A 99 3.59 14.82 10.31
C LYS A 99 2.82 15.75 9.36
N HIS A 100 2.40 15.26 8.19
CA HIS A 100 1.59 16.07 7.28
C HIS A 100 0.28 16.46 7.96
N LEU A 101 -0.12 17.74 7.88
CA LEU A 101 -1.33 18.22 8.56
C LEU A 101 -2.62 17.67 7.93
N LYS A 102 -2.62 17.44 6.61
CA LYS A 102 -3.82 17.12 5.83
C LYS A 102 -4.13 15.63 5.74
N PHE A 103 -3.13 14.78 5.82
CA PHE A 103 -3.26 13.33 5.66
C PHE A 103 -2.14 12.62 6.40
N VAL A 104 -2.34 11.33 6.66
CA VAL A 104 -1.25 10.39 6.97
C VAL A 104 -0.92 9.66 5.68
N ARG A 105 0.36 9.55 5.32
CA ARG A 105 0.79 8.85 4.10
C ARG A 105 1.47 7.54 4.45
N TRP A 106 0.97 6.47 3.86
CA TRP A 106 1.70 5.21 3.73
C TRP A 106 2.47 5.21 2.41
N GLU A 107 3.74 4.87 2.44
CA GLU A 107 4.57 4.76 1.25
C GLU A 107 5.36 3.45 1.28
N ALA A 108 5.14 2.60 0.28
CA ALA A 108 5.85 1.35 0.10
C ALA A 108 6.83 1.47 -1.07
N GLU A 109 8.12 1.48 -0.75
CA GLU A 109 9.22 1.48 -1.71
C GLU A 109 9.55 0.03 -2.10
N LEU A 110 9.17 -0.35 -3.32
CA LEU A 110 9.44 -1.66 -3.92
C LEU A 110 10.72 -1.58 -4.75
N LYS A 111 11.54 -2.64 -4.74
CA LYS A 111 12.78 -2.69 -5.51
C LYS A 111 12.94 -4.01 -6.25
N GLN A 112 13.73 -3.95 -7.31
CA GLN A 112 14.16 -5.10 -8.10
C GLN A 112 12.95 -5.94 -8.53
N ARG A 113 12.90 -7.22 -8.14
CA ARG A 113 11.84 -8.16 -8.50
C ARG A 113 10.45 -7.66 -8.12
N GLU A 114 10.28 -7.05 -6.95
CA GLU A 114 8.95 -6.61 -6.49
C GLU A 114 8.47 -5.38 -7.25
N ALA A 115 9.39 -4.46 -7.58
CA ALA A 115 9.11 -3.32 -8.45
C ALA A 115 8.73 -3.78 -9.86
N GLN A 116 9.54 -4.67 -10.45
CA GLN A 116 9.28 -5.23 -11.78
C GLN A 116 7.93 -5.96 -11.84
N LYS A 117 7.63 -6.80 -10.85
CA LYS A 117 6.36 -7.54 -10.80
C LYS A 117 5.14 -6.60 -10.82
N LEU A 118 5.16 -5.53 -10.02
CA LEU A 118 4.08 -4.56 -10.02
C LEU A 118 4.04 -3.78 -11.35
N PHE A 119 5.20 -3.38 -11.88
CA PHE A 119 5.30 -2.66 -13.15
C PHE A 119 4.69 -3.45 -14.32
N ASP A 120 5.00 -4.74 -14.41
CA ASP A 120 4.42 -5.63 -15.43
C ASP A 120 2.92 -5.81 -15.22
N THR A 121 2.49 -6.04 -13.97
CA THR A 121 1.06 -6.16 -13.63
C THR A 121 0.26 -4.93 -14.06
N LEU A 122 0.77 -3.72 -13.78
CA LEU A 122 0.09 -2.47 -14.14
C LEU A 122 0.08 -2.25 -15.67
N SER A 123 1.13 -2.65 -16.38
CA SER A 123 1.18 -2.61 -17.84
C SER A 123 0.13 -3.54 -18.45
N ASP A 124 0.06 -4.79 -17.99
CA ASP A 124 -0.87 -5.80 -18.52
C ASP A 124 -2.34 -5.40 -18.29
N LEU A 125 -2.63 -4.80 -17.14
CA LEU A 125 -3.97 -4.27 -16.83
C LEU A 125 -4.40 -3.14 -17.77
N THR A 126 -3.46 -2.47 -18.45
CA THR A 126 -3.76 -1.38 -19.40
C THR A 126 -4.00 -1.92 -20.81
N ASN A 127 -3.45 -3.09 -21.16
CA ASN A 127 -3.52 -3.68 -22.50
C ASN A 127 -4.87 -4.36 -22.82
N THR A 128 -5.75 -4.49 -21.84
CA THR A 128 -7.02 -5.18 -22.01
C THR A 128 -8.09 -4.20 -22.52
N THR A 129 -8.66 -4.47 -23.69
CA THR A 129 -9.63 -3.64 -24.45
C THR A 129 -11.02 -3.49 -23.79
N SER A 130 -11.14 -3.76 -22.50
CA SER A 130 -12.39 -3.71 -21.75
C SER A 130 -12.63 -2.31 -21.15
N SER A 131 -13.81 -2.06 -20.60
CA SER A 131 -14.20 -0.71 -20.14
C SER A 131 -13.19 -0.11 -19.14
N SER A 132 -12.72 1.12 -19.40
CA SER A 132 -11.69 1.84 -18.62
C SER A 132 -11.87 1.85 -17.10
N LYS A 133 -13.09 1.71 -16.59
CA LYS A 133 -13.39 1.67 -15.15
C LYS A 133 -12.97 0.38 -14.45
N LEU A 134 -13.08 -0.77 -15.10
CA LEU A 134 -12.68 -2.06 -14.52
C LEU A 134 -11.16 -2.11 -14.32
N HIS A 135 -10.40 -1.58 -15.29
CA HIS A 135 -8.94 -1.49 -15.23
C HIS A 135 -8.42 -0.63 -14.08
N LEU A 136 -9.11 0.49 -13.80
CA LEU A 136 -8.73 1.37 -12.68
C LEU A 136 -8.92 0.67 -11.33
N LYS A 137 -10.00 -0.10 -11.17
CA LYS A 137 -10.23 -0.88 -9.94
C LYS A 137 -9.14 -1.93 -9.74
N ASP A 138 -8.86 -2.73 -10.77
CA ASP A 138 -7.86 -3.79 -10.68
C ASP A 138 -6.46 -3.21 -10.41
N ALA A 139 -6.17 -2.03 -10.97
CA ALA A 139 -4.92 -1.30 -10.69
C ALA A 139 -4.86 -0.80 -9.25
N GLN A 140 -5.92 -0.20 -8.72
CA GLN A 140 -5.98 0.20 -7.31
C GLN A 140 -5.79 -0.99 -6.37
N ILE A 141 -6.41 -2.12 -6.67
CA ILE A 141 -6.26 -3.36 -5.92
C ILE A 141 -4.81 -3.88 -6.00
N ALA A 142 -4.19 -3.89 -7.19
CA ALA A 142 -2.81 -4.29 -7.37
C ALA A 142 -1.83 -3.39 -6.58
N LEU A 143 -2.03 -2.07 -6.63
CA LEU A 143 -1.27 -1.09 -5.86
C LEU A 143 -1.42 -1.33 -4.35
N ALA A 144 -2.65 -1.52 -3.86
CA ALA A 144 -2.91 -1.80 -2.45
C ALA A 144 -2.25 -3.12 -2.01
N HIS A 145 -2.36 -4.18 -2.81
CA HIS A 145 -1.67 -5.44 -2.51
C HIS A 145 -0.16 -5.25 -2.44
N ALA A 146 0.45 -4.53 -3.37
CA ALA A 146 1.88 -4.28 -3.34
C ALA A 146 2.31 -3.45 -2.11
N ALA A 147 1.49 -2.48 -1.70
CA ALA A 147 1.77 -1.63 -0.55
C ALA A 147 1.63 -2.32 0.81
N PHE A 148 0.70 -3.26 0.97
CA PHE A 148 0.31 -3.79 2.29
C PHE A 148 0.49 -5.31 2.50
N SER A 149 0.73 -6.10 1.45
CA SER A 149 0.70 -7.57 1.56
C SER A 149 1.92 -8.19 2.27
N TYR A 150 3.07 -7.53 2.22
CA TYR A 150 4.32 -8.07 2.77
C TYR A 150 4.38 -8.03 4.29
N ILE A 151 3.75 -7.02 4.91
CA ILE A 151 3.70 -6.93 6.35
C ILE A 151 2.42 -7.58 6.90
N ASP A 152 2.58 -8.29 8.00
CA ASP A 152 1.47 -8.90 8.71
C ASP A 152 1.71 -8.86 10.21
N PHE A 153 0.62 -8.69 10.95
CA PHE A 153 0.61 -8.77 12.40
C PHE A 153 -0.30 -9.91 12.82
N ARG A 154 0.24 -10.91 13.51
CA ARG A 154 -0.48 -12.12 13.89
C ARG A 154 -0.11 -12.55 15.29
N ASP A 155 -1.10 -13.06 16.02
CA ASP A 155 -0.94 -13.56 17.36
C ASP A 155 -0.06 -14.81 17.39
N LYS A 156 1.00 -14.78 18.19
CA LYS A 156 1.92 -15.90 18.40
C LYS A 156 1.76 -16.55 19.78
N SER A 157 0.82 -16.10 20.63
CA SER A 157 0.66 -16.57 22.02
C SER A 157 0.47 -18.08 22.11
N ASP A 158 -0.28 -18.65 21.18
CA ASP A 158 -0.68 -20.05 21.20
C ASP A 158 0.37 -20.97 20.54
N SER A 159 1.48 -20.40 20.06
CA SER A 159 2.55 -21.17 19.45
C SER A 159 3.49 -21.74 20.51
N ILE A 160 3.69 -23.06 20.48
CA ILE A 160 4.71 -23.76 21.29
C ILE A 160 6.11 -23.14 21.06
N SER A 161 6.35 -22.57 19.88
CA SER A 161 7.59 -21.86 19.56
C SER A 161 7.28 -20.56 18.83
N PRO A 162 7.05 -19.44 19.55
CA PRO A 162 6.66 -18.16 18.95
C PRO A 162 7.66 -17.66 17.89
N LYS A 163 8.96 -17.91 18.10
CA LYS A 163 10.02 -17.58 17.13
C LYS A 163 9.88 -18.31 15.80
N ASN A 164 9.29 -19.51 15.81
CA ASN A 164 9.12 -20.38 14.65
C ASN A 164 7.64 -20.46 14.20
N ALA A 165 6.78 -19.60 14.75
CA ALA A 165 5.38 -19.55 14.34
C ALA A 165 5.28 -19.22 12.85
N THR A 166 4.41 -19.93 12.13
CA THR A 166 4.17 -19.70 10.70
C THR A 166 2.89 -18.92 10.49
N LYS A 167 2.78 -18.17 9.38
CA LYS A 167 1.55 -17.46 9.02
C LYS A 167 0.34 -18.42 9.02
N ALA A 168 0.48 -19.61 8.42
CA ALA A 168 -0.60 -20.59 8.32
C ALA A 168 -1.16 -21.08 9.68
N ARG A 169 -0.39 -20.96 10.77
CA ARG A 169 -0.76 -21.43 12.10
C ARG A 169 -1.07 -20.30 13.09
N THR A 170 -1.13 -19.07 12.61
CA THR A 170 -1.34 -17.88 13.46
C THR A 170 -2.48 -17.03 12.91
N ASN A 171 -3.29 -16.51 13.83
CA ASN A 171 -4.42 -15.66 13.50
C ASN A 171 -3.96 -14.20 13.36
N GLN A 172 -4.45 -13.50 12.34
CA GLN A 172 -4.20 -12.05 12.23
C GLN A 172 -4.76 -11.32 13.44
N LEU A 173 -3.97 -10.37 13.97
CA LEU A 173 -4.42 -9.50 15.04
C LEU A 173 -5.64 -8.68 14.57
N PHE A 174 -6.60 -8.50 15.47
CA PHE A 174 -7.90 -7.89 15.15
C PHE A 174 -7.74 -6.55 14.43
N PHE A 175 -6.92 -5.64 14.98
CA PHE A 175 -6.73 -4.30 14.40
C PHE A 175 -6.24 -4.36 12.95
N TRP A 176 -5.34 -5.32 12.65
CA TRP A 176 -4.73 -5.45 11.34
C TRP A 176 -5.68 -6.06 10.33
N ARG A 177 -6.48 -7.04 10.76
CA ARG A 177 -7.57 -7.59 9.97
C ARG A 177 -8.62 -6.52 9.65
N SER A 178 -9.05 -5.76 10.66
CA SER A 178 -10.03 -4.68 10.50
C SER A 178 -9.51 -3.57 9.57
N PHE A 179 -8.24 -3.19 9.70
CA PHE A 179 -7.59 -2.25 8.79
C PHE A 179 -7.62 -2.75 7.34
N LYS A 180 -7.16 -3.99 7.08
CA LYS A 180 -7.17 -4.57 5.73
C LYS A 180 -8.59 -4.63 5.15
N GLN A 181 -9.57 -5.10 5.93
CA GLN A 181 -10.97 -5.16 5.51
C GLN A 181 -11.49 -3.78 5.14
N MET A 182 -11.31 -2.77 6.01
CA MET A 182 -11.75 -1.40 5.73
C MET A 182 -11.09 -0.82 4.47
N LEU A 183 -9.78 -1.05 4.28
CA LEU A 183 -9.06 -0.60 3.09
C LEU A 183 -9.64 -1.23 1.81
N PHE A 184 -9.70 -2.57 1.75
CA PHE A 184 -10.13 -3.27 0.53
C PHE A 184 -11.62 -3.08 0.25
N SER A 185 -12.48 -3.05 1.27
CA SER A 185 -13.90 -2.73 1.09
C SER A 185 -14.11 -1.28 0.63
N SER A 186 -13.27 -0.33 1.05
CA SER A 186 -13.34 1.05 0.55
C SER A 186 -13.01 1.13 -0.94
N LEU A 187 -12.00 0.37 -1.39
CA LEU A 187 -11.66 0.26 -2.82
C LEU A 187 -12.79 -0.40 -3.63
N GLU A 188 -13.49 -1.38 -3.05
CA GLU A 188 -14.66 -2.01 -3.68
C GLU A 188 -15.89 -1.09 -3.73
N ASN A 189 -16.10 -0.24 -2.72
CA ASN A 189 -17.29 0.61 -2.61
C ASN A 189 -17.19 1.92 -3.41
N GLN A 190 -15.99 2.44 -3.65
CA GLN A 190 -15.76 3.61 -4.53
C GLN A 190 -16.32 3.40 -5.95
N THR A 191 -16.54 2.14 -6.36
CA THR A 191 -17.14 1.79 -7.64
C THR A 191 -18.67 1.78 -7.66
N THR A 192 -19.35 1.52 -6.54
CA THR A 192 -20.82 1.37 -6.52
C THR A 192 -21.53 2.73 -6.59
N SER A 193 -21.06 3.73 -5.82
CA SER A 193 -21.68 5.06 -5.81
C SER A 193 -21.54 5.79 -7.16
N ASN A 194 -20.44 5.58 -7.88
CA ASN A 194 -20.21 6.19 -9.18
C ASN A 194 -20.95 5.50 -10.34
N LEU A 195 -21.45 4.28 -10.15
CA LEU A 195 -22.33 3.60 -11.10
C LEU A 195 -23.79 4.04 -10.94
N GLU A 196 -24.24 4.29 -9.71
CA GLU A 196 -25.58 4.83 -9.43
C GLU A 196 -25.73 6.27 -9.91
N VAL A 197 -24.72 7.13 -9.67
CA VAL A 197 -24.73 8.53 -10.17
C VAL A 197 -24.81 8.57 -11.70
N LYS A 198 -24.12 7.65 -12.39
CA LYS A 198 -24.16 7.58 -13.87
C LYS A 198 -25.51 7.07 -14.39
N ARG A 199 -26.12 6.06 -13.75
CA ARG A 199 -27.47 5.59 -14.12
C ARG A 199 -28.54 6.64 -13.88
N LEU A 200 -28.39 7.48 -12.87
CA LEU A 200 -29.32 8.58 -12.61
C LEU A 200 -29.14 9.72 -13.62
N SER A 201 -27.93 9.96 -14.13
CA SER A 201 -27.69 10.97 -15.17
C SER A 201 -28.04 10.51 -16.60
N GLU A 202 -28.11 9.20 -16.86
CA GLU A 202 -28.50 8.65 -18.17
C GLU A 202 -30.02 8.42 -18.28
N ASN A 203 -30.75 8.52 -17.17
CA ASN A 203 -32.21 8.39 -17.07
C ASN A 203 -32.92 9.73 -16.76
N ALA A 204 -32.20 10.85 -16.77
CA ALA A 204 -32.70 12.21 -16.59
C ALA A 204 -32.53 13.00 -17.89
#